data_AF-A0A422QQ21-F1
#
_entry.id   AF-A0A422QQ21-F1
#
_cell.length_a   1.000
_cell.length_b   1.000
_cell.length_c   1.000
_cell.angle_alpha   90.00
_cell.angle_beta   90.00
_cell.angle_gamma   90.00
#
_symmetry.space_group_name_H-M   'P 1'
#
loop_
_entity.id
_entity.type
_entity.pdbx_description
1 polymer ?
#
loop_
_entity_poly.entity_id
_entity_poly.type
_entity_poly.pdbx_seq_one_letter_code
_entity_poly.pdbx_strand_id
1 'polypeptide(L)' 'FSMALHGLGKFTGQGSGILCMAIVGGAVVPFAQGILADTIGLQISFLVPAACYLFIMYYGVKYANLHKEKIAAE' A
#
# COMPACT_ATOMS: atom_id res chain seq x y z
N PHE A 1 -0.25 -7.87 -3.73
CA PHE A 1 0.89 -8.81 -3.68
C PHE A 1 1.43 -9.11 -5.07
N SER A 2 0.68 -9.77 -5.96
CA SER A 2 1.17 -10.12 -7.31
C SER A 2 1.58 -8.93 -8.18
N MET A 3 0.83 -7.81 -8.15
CA MET A 3 1.22 -6.57 -8.86
C MET A 3 2.56 -6.01 -8.37
N ALA A 4 2.83 -6.08 -7.05
CA ALA A 4 4.05 -5.54 -6.45
C ALA A 4 5.29 -6.40 -6.70
N LEU A 5 5.11 -7.69 -6.99
CA LEU A 5 6.19 -8.63 -7.31
C LEU A 5 6.36 -8.84 -8.83
N HIS A 6 5.53 -8.21 -9.64
CA HIS A 6 5.57 -8.36 -11.09
C HIS A 6 6.89 -7.80 -11.65
N GLY A 7 7.58 -8.59 -12.48
CA GLY A 7 8.83 -8.17 -13.13
C GLY A 7 10.10 -8.26 -12.27
N LEU A 8 10.01 -8.70 -11.01
CA LEU A 8 11.15 -8.74 -10.08
C LEU A 8 12.11 -9.93 -10.30
N GLY A 9 11.69 -10.95 -11.04
CA GLY A 9 12.53 -12.09 -11.43
C GLY A 9 13.22 -12.75 -10.23
N LYS A 10 14.56 -12.83 -10.28
CA LYS A 10 15.40 -13.41 -9.21
C LYS A 10 15.26 -12.74 -7.84
N PHE A 11 14.75 -11.50 -7.77
CA PHE A 11 14.57 -10.76 -6.52
C PHE A 11 13.18 -10.91 -5.91
N THR A 12 12.28 -11.70 -6.51
CA THR A 12 10.91 -11.92 -6.03
C THR A 12 10.87 -12.39 -4.57
N GLY A 13 11.81 -13.26 -4.16
CA GLY A 13 11.89 -13.76 -2.78
C GLY A 13 12.30 -12.69 -1.77
N GLN A 14 13.20 -11.78 -2.13
CA GLN A 14 13.57 -10.67 -1.25
C GLN A 14 12.47 -9.60 -1.22
N GLY A 15 11.85 -9.32 -2.37
CA GLY A 15 10.73 -8.41 -2.48
C GLY A 15 9.51 -8.85 -1.68
N SER A 16 9.19 -10.15 -1.68
CA SER A 16 8.10 -10.69 -0.87
C SER A 16 8.39 -10.59 0.63
N GLY A 17 9.63 -10.82 1.05
CA GLY A 17 10.06 -10.64 2.44
C GLY A 17 9.87 -9.20 2.94
N ILE A 18 10.25 -8.21 2.14
CA ILE A 18 10.04 -6.80 2.46
C ILE A 18 8.55 -6.47 2.51
N LEU A 19 7.76 -6.99 1.57
CA LEU A 19 6.32 -6.78 1.53
C LEU A 19 5.61 -7.39 2.76
N CYS A 20 6.10 -8.52 3.27
CA CYS A 20 5.63 -9.11 4.52
C CYS A 20 6.02 -8.25 5.74
N MET A 21 7.24 -7.70 5.80
CA MET A 21 7.63 -6.78 6.88
C MET A 21 6.79 -5.51 6.89
N ALA A 22 6.41 -5.00 5.71
CA ALA A 22 5.56 -3.82 5.57
C ALA A 22 4.15 -3.99 6.18
N ILE A 23 3.70 -5.21 6.49
CA ILE A 23 2.45 -5.46 7.23
C ILE A 23 2.47 -4.75 8.59
N VAL A 24 3.65 -4.48 9.18
CA VAL A 24 3.79 -3.68 10.41
C VAL A 24 3.10 -2.31 10.31
N GLY A 25 3.01 -1.73 9.11
CA GLY A 25 2.27 -0.50 8.87
C GLY A 25 0.79 -0.59 9.25
N GLY A 26 0.20 -1.78 9.19
CA GLY A 26 -1.16 -2.06 9.64
C GLY A 26 -1.36 -1.95 11.16
N ALA A 27 -0.30 -1.97 11.97
CA ALA A 27 -0.36 -1.66 13.40
C ALA A 27 -0.05 -0.17 13.68
N VAL A 28 0.85 0.42 12.88
CA VAL A 28 1.26 1.83 13.00
C VAL A 28 0.11 2.77 12.64
N VAL A 29 -0.63 2.50 11.57
CA VAL A 29 -1.73 3.36 11.11
C VAL A 29 -2.88 3.44 12.12
N PRO A 30 -3.41 2.31 12.67
CA PRO A 30 -4.43 2.36 13.73
C PRO A 30 -3.92 3.00 15.02
N PHE A 31 -2.64 2.83 15.35
CA PHE A 31 -2.05 3.49 16.51
C PHE A 31 -2.05 5.02 16.36
N ALA A 32 -1.60 5.52 15.20
CA ALA A 32 -1.66 6.95 14.88
C ALA A 32 -3.12 7.46 14.85
N GLN A 33 -4.03 6.69 14.26
CA GLN A 33 -5.46 6.98 14.25
C GLN A 33 -6.04 7.06 15.68
N GLY A 34 -5.66 6.15 16.57
CA GLY A 34 -6.09 6.15 17.98
C GLY A 34 -5.70 7.44 18.70
N ILE A 35 -4.44 7.86 18.58
CA ILE A 35 -3.95 9.12 19.17
C ILE A 35 -4.74 10.33 18.64
N LEU A 36 -5.07 10.34 17.34
CA LEU A 36 -5.87 11.40 16.74
C LEU A 36 -7.34 11.33 17.20
N ALA A 37 -7.90 10.13 17.39
CA ALA A 37 -9.25 9.97 17.90
C ALA A 37 -9.40 10.52 19.33
N ASP A 38 -8.37 10.34 20.16
CA ASP A 38 -8.35 10.81 21.55
C ASP A 38 -8.21 12.34 21.68
N THR A 39 -7.65 13.02 20.68
CA THR A 39 -7.33 14.47 20.74
C THR A 39 -8.35 15.36 20.03
N ILE A 40 -8.81 14.97 18.85
CA ILE A 40 -9.66 15.79 17.96
C ILE A 40 -11.01 15.13 17.64
N GLY A 41 -11.25 13.94 18.22
CA GLY A 41 -12.50 13.21 18.06
C GLY A 41 -12.49 12.20 16.92
N LEU A 42 -13.40 11.23 17.03
CA LEU A 42 -13.45 10.02 16.20
C LEU A 42 -13.67 10.32 14.70
N GLN A 43 -14.46 11.35 14.39
CA GLN A 43 -14.86 11.65 13.02
C GLN A 43 -13.72 12.19 12.16
N ILE A 44 -12.86 13.05 12.71
CA ILE A 44 -11.68 13.58 12.01
C ILE A 44 -10.59 12.52 11.91
N SER A 45 -10.51 11.62 12.90
CA SER A 45 -9.54 10.52 12.92
C SER A 45 -9.65 9.59 11.70
N PHE A 46 -10.85 9.43 11.12
CA PHE A 46 -11.06 8.69 9.87
C PHE A 46 -10.37 9.29 8.64
N LEU A 47 -9.86 10.51 8.69
CA LEU A 47 -9.08 11.09 7.61
C LEU A 47 -7.77 10.31 7.37
N VAL A 48 -7.18 9.75 8.44
CA VAL A 48 -5.95 8.94 8.37
C VAL A 48 -6.13 7.67 7.53
N PRO A 49 -7.08 6.76 7.85
CA PRO A 49 -7.33 5.59 7.02
C PRO A 49 -7.82 5.99 5.62
N ALA A 50 -8.60 7.06 5.47
CA ALA A 50 -9.02 7.55 4.16
C ALA A 50 -7.81 7.93 3.27
N ALA A 51 -6.81 8.63 3.82
CA ALA A 51 -5.57 8.94 3.11
C ALA A 51 -4.78 7.67 2.73
N CYS A 52 -4.72 6.67 3.61
CA CYS A 52 -4.09 5.38 3.28
C CYS A 52 -4.80 4.66 2.13
N TYR A 53 -6.14 4.63 2.13
CA TYR A 53 -6.90 4.03 1.03
C TYR A 53 -6.73 4.78 -0.29
N LEU A 54 -6.63 6.11 -0.26
CA LEU A 54 -6.31 6.91 -1.46
C LEU A 54 -4.97 6.51 -2.06
N PHE A 55 -3.95 6.26 -1.23
CA PHE A 55 -2.65 5.79 -1.72
C PHE A 55 -2.74 4.39 -2.35
N ILE A 56 -3.49 3.47 -1.74
CA ILE A 56 -3.74 2.13 -2.31
C ILE A 56 -4.49 2.24 -3.65
N MET A 57 -5.48 3.12 -3.74
CA MET A 57 -6.24 3.37 -4.96
C MET A 57 -5.34 3.94 -6.07
N TYR A 58 -4.49 4.93 -5.75
CA TYR A 58 -3.50 5.47 -6.69
C TYR A 58 -2.55 4.38 -7.19
N TYR A 59 -2.00 3.56 -6.30
CA TYR A 59 -1.15 2.44 -6.67
C TYR A 59 -1.89 1.47 -7.60
N GLY A 60 -3.12 1.10 -7.25
CA GLY A 60 -3.98 0.24 -8.07
C GLY A 60 -4.20 0.81 -9.47
N VAL A 61 -4.60 2.07 -9.59
CA VAL A 61 -4.87 2.71 -10.89
C VAL A 61 -3.60 2.87 -11.73
N LYS A 62 -2.49 3.29 -11.12
CA LYS A 62 -1.21 3.48 -11.81
C LYS A 62 -0.66 2.17 -12.37
N TYR A 63 -0.73 1.10 -11.58
CA TYR A 63 -0.19 -0.21 -11.95
C TYR A 63 -1.25 -1.17 -12.51
N ALA A 64 -2.51 -0.72 -12.70
CA ALA A 64 -3.57 -1.53 -13.31
C ALA A 64 -3.26 -1.93 -14.76
N ASN A 65 -2.52 -1.09 -15.49
CA ASN A 65 -2.14 -1.33 -16.89
C ASN A 65 -0.81 -2.07 -17.05
N LEU A 66 -0.27 -2.70 -16.00
CA LEU A 66 1.04 -3.38 -16.04
C LEU A 66 1.18 -4.41 -17.18
N HIS A 67 0.08 -5.05 -17.57
CA HIS A 67 0.07 -5.99 -18.69
C HIS A 67 0.20 -5.34 -20.08
N LYS A 68 -0.12 -4.04 -20.23
CA LYS A 68 0.10 -3.32 -21.49
C LYS A 68 1.54 -2.84 -21.67
N GLU A 69 2.22 -2.49 -20.58
CA GLU A 69 3.59 -1.97 -20.64
C GLU A 69 4.61 -3.02 -21.12
N LYS A 70 4.41 -4.30 -20.74
CA LYS A 70 5.24 -5.41 -21.24
C LYS A 70 5.05 -5.72 -22.73
N ILE A 71 3.88 -5.44 -23.32
CA ILE A 71 3.63 -5.69 -24.75
C ILE A 71 4.18 -4.56 -25.64
N ALA A 72 4.38 -3.36 -25.08
CA ALA A 72 4.97 -2.23 -25.81
C ALA A 72 6.52 -2.16 -25.72
N ALA A 73 7.13 -3.00 -24.86
CA ALA A 73 8.57 -3.06 -24.63
C ALA A 73 9.22 -4.35 -25.17
N GLU A 74 8.46 -5.17 -25.91
CA GLU A 74 8.94 -6.38 -26.61
C GLU A 74 8.87 -6.17 -28.14
#